data_AF-A0A950VHU1-F1
#
_entry.id   AF-A0A950VHU1-F1
#
_cell.length_a   1.000
_cell.length_b   1.000
_cell.length_c   1.000
_cell.angle_alpha   90.00
_cell.angle_beta   90.00
_cell.angle_gamma   90.00
#
_symmetry.space_group_name_H-M   'P 1'
#
loop_
_entity.id
_entity.type
_entity.pdbx_description
1 polymer ?
#
loop_
_entity_poly.entity_id
_entity_poly.type
_entity_poly.pdbx_seq_one_letter_code
_entity_poly.pdbx_strand_id
1 'polypeptide(L)'
;MESWRKVWREGLAPQLSTRGLEALRQALIHDDPRMLQGATTTPPPLQCLQEWPVEGACGLGFCGWQGDDLKTVGQIEEFFARMCFEADQILGEPAACRWFLNWFDETPREEMRALLLPEVSRVLAHRATKKTEGKPESTDAANDAAA
;
A
#
# COMPACT_ATOMS: atom_id res chain seq x y z
N MET A 1 -15.80 12.80 -5.51
CA MET A 1 -14.55 12.01 -5.43
C MET A 1 -14.78 10.73 -6.21
N GLU A 2 -13.88 10.34 -7.12
CA GLU A 2 -14.01 9.07 -7.87
C GLU A 2 -14.02 7.89 -6.89
N SER A 3 -14.84 6.87 -7.13
CA SER A 3 -15.02 5.74 -6.20
C SER A 3 -13.70 5.05 -5.87
N TRP A 4 -12.83 4.83 -6.87
CA TRP A 4 -11.51 4.23 -6.66
C TRP A 4 -10.64 5.05 -5.70
N ARG A 5 -10.67 6.39 -5.80
CA ARG A 5 -9.92 7.28 -4.89
C ARG A 5 -10.46 7.21 -3.48
N LYS A 6 -11.78 7.15 -3.31
CA LYS A 6 -12.39 6.99 -1.98
C LYS A 6 -11.91 5.70 -1.34
N VAL A 7 -12.02 4.58 -2.05
CA VAL A 7 -11.59 3.26 -1.57
C VAL A 7 -10.09 3.23 -1.26
N TRP A 8 -9.26 3.84 -2.10
CA TRP A 8 -7.84 3.99 -1.83
C TRP A 8 -7.58 4.78 -0.54
N ARG A 9 -8.16 5.99 -0.42
CA ARG A 9 -7.84 6.93 0.66
C ARG A 9 -8.36 6.50 2.02
N GLU A 10 -9.54 5.90 2.05
CA GLU A 10 -10.26 5.57 3.29
C GLU A 10 -10.14 4.08 3.63
N GLY A 11 -10.24 3.21 2.63
CA GLY A 11 -10.17 1.76 2.82
C GLY A 11 -8.73 1.25 2.86
N LEU A 12 -7.98 1.38 1.77
CA LEU A 12 -6.75 0.61 1.55
C LEU A 12 -5.49 1.28 2.12
N ALA A 13 -5.20 2.51 1.70
CA ALA A 13 -3.93 3.17 2.01
C ALA A 13 -3.64 3.37 3.52
N PRO A 14 -4.64 3.59 4.40
CA PRO A 14 -4.40 3.67 5.83
C PRO A 14 -3.81 2.38 6.44
N GLN A 15 -4.18 1.21 5.90
CA GLN A 15 -3.75 -0.10 6.40
C GLN A 15 -2.35 -0.49 5.91
N LEU A 16 -1.90 0.04 4.76
CA LEU A 16 -0.60 -0.29 4.17
C LEU A 16 0.56 0.24 5.02
N SER A 17 1.65 -0.54 5.16
CA SER A 17 2.84 -0.08 5.86
C SER A 17 3.52 1.06 5.11
N THR A 18 4.34 1.86 5.81
CA THR A 18 5.12 2.94 5.16
C THR A 18 6.13 2.36 4.17
N ARG A 19 6.69 1.18 4.47
CA ARG A 19 7.61 0.46 3.56
C ARG A 19 6.89 -0.02 2.31
N GLY A 20 5.68 -0.57 2.45
CA GLY A 20 4.83 -0.98 1.34
C GLY A 20 4.47 0.18 0.42
N LEU A 21 4.05 1.32 0.98
CA LEU A 21 3.76 2.53 0.21
C LEU A 21 5.00 3.09 -0.50
N GLU A 22 6.17 3.03 0.13
CA GLU A 22 7.43 3.45 -0.50
C GLU A 22 7.81 2.52 -1.66
N ALA A 23 7.69 1.20 -1.47
CA ALA A 23 7.93 0.23 -2.52
C ALA A 23 6.98 0.43 -3.71
N LEU A 24 5.69 0.63 -3.44
CA LEU A 24 4.71 0.94 -4.48
C LEU A 24 5.04 2.27 -5.18
N ARG A 25 5.44 3.31 -4.45
CA ARG A 25 5.88 4.58 -5.05
C ARG A 25 7.01 4.37 -6.05
N GLN A 26 8.04 3.62 -5.66
CA GLN A 26 9.16 3.32 -6.55
C GLN A 26 8.72 2.53 -7.79
N ALA A 27 7.86 1.52 -7.61
CA ALA A 27 7.30 0.75 -8.73
C ALA A 27 6.52 1.63 -9.71
N LEU A 28 5.70 2.55 -9.19
CA LEU A 28 4.94 3.50 -10.00
C LEU A 28 5.85 4.50 -10.73
N ILE A 29 6.94 4.97 -10.12
CA ILE A 29 7.88 5.88 -10.77
C ILE A 29 8.61 5.18 -11.92
N HIS A 30 9.09 3.96 -11.68
CA HIS A 30 9.99 3.25 -12.60
C HIS A 30 9.29 2.31 -13.58
N ASP A 31 7.96 2.25 -13.56
CA ASP A 31 7.18 1.31 -14.36
C ASP A 31 7.58 -0.16 -14.11
N ASP A 32 7.73 -0.54 -12.85
CA ASP A 32 8.25 -1.87 -12.51
C ASP A 32 7.37 -2.98 -13.10
N PRO A 33 7.89 -3.83 -14.01
CA PRO A 33 7.10 -4.85 -14.69
C PRO A 33 6.59 -5.93 -13.74
N ARG A 34 7.17 -6.03 -12.54
CA ARG A 34 6.74 -6.98 -11.50
C ARG A 34 5.48 -6.50 -10.75
N MET A 35 5.09 -5.23 -10.91
CA MET A 35 3.79 -4.72 -10.47
C MET A 35 2.76 -4.98 -11.56
N LEU A 36 1.92 -5.98 -11.36
CA LEU A 36 0.99 -6.50 -12.35
C LEU A 36 -0.35 -5.75 -12.34
N GLN A 37 -1.05 -5.75 -13.47
CA GLN A 37 -2.49 -5.48 -13.59
C GLN A 37 -3.19 -6.78 -14.04
N GLY A 38 -4.42 -7.01 -13.57
CA GLY A 38 -5.26 -8.15 -13.96
C GLY A 38 -4.94 -9.47 -13.25
N ALA A 39 -4.01 -9.48 -12.28
CA ALA A 39 -3.66 -10.65 -11.49
C ALA A 39 -3.13 -10.26 -10.10
N THR A 40 -3.49 -11.01 -9.07
CA THR A 40 -2.98 -10.81 -7.70
C THR A 40 -1.50 -11.15 -7.58
N THR A 41 -1.08 -12.28 -8.16
CA THR A 41 0.31 -12.77 -8.17
C THR A 41 0.65 -13.45 -9.50
N THR A 42 1.94 -13.53 -9.81
CA THR A 42 2.53 -14.55 -10.68
C THR A 42 3.60 -15.32 -9.89
N PRO A 43 3.56 -16.66 -9.84
CA PRO A 43 2.51 -17.56 -10.33
C PRO A 43 1.11 -17.28 -9.73
N PRO A 44 0.01 -17.71 -10.38
CA PRO A 44 -1.35 -17.45 -9.89
C PRO A 44 -1.60 -18.14 -8.53
N PRO A 45 -2.54 -17.62 -7.72
CA PRO A 45 -2.84 -18.12 -6.37
C PRO A 45 -3.62 -19.45 -6.41
N LEU A 46 -2.99 -20.50 -6.94
CA LEU A 46 -3.51 -21.85 -6.93
C LEU A 46 -3.06 -22.56 -5.65
N GLN A 47 -3.89 -23.46 -5.12
CA GLN A 47 -3.60 -24.18 -3.87
C GLN A 47 -2.28 -24.97 -3.93
N CYS A 48 -1.91 -25.52 -5.09
CA CYS A 48 -0.64 -26.25 -5.27
C CYS A 48 0.61 -25.36 -5.38
N LEU A 49 0.43 -24.03 -5.50
CA LEU A 49 1.51 -23.05 -5.68
C LEU A 49 1.72 -22.16 -4.46
N GLN A 50 1.00 -22.39 -3.36
CA GLN A 50 1.00 -21.49 -2.18
C GLN A 50 2.41 -21.23 -1.61
N GLU A 51 3.27 -22.25 -1.59
CA GLU A 51 4.64 -22.16 -1.08
C GLU A 51 5.65 -21.67 -2.13
N TRP A 52 5.22 -21.47 -3.38
CA TRP A 52 6.12 -21.02 -4.44
C TRP A 52 6.48 -19.54 -4.22
N PRO A 53 7.70 -19.13 -4.60
CA PRO A 53 8.10 -17.74 -4.54
C PRO A 53 7.23 -16.88 -5.46
N VAL A 54 6.94 -15.66 -5.02
CA VAL A 54 6.27 -14.66 -5.86
C VAL A 54 7.28 -14.01 -6.81
N GLU A 55 6.90 -13.89 -8.07
CA GLU A 55 7.68 -13.27 -9.15
C GLU A 55 7.09 -11.92 -9.60
N GLY A 56 5.82 -11.66 -9.25
CA GLY A 56 5.10 -10.42 -9.51
C GLY A 56 3.79 -10.37 -8.75
N ALA A 57 3.27 -9.16 -8.47
CA ALA A 57 2.02 -8.99 -7.73
C ALA A 57 1.26 -7.72 -8.13
N CYS A 58 -0.04 -7.66 -7.88
CA CYS A 58 -0.84 -6.42 -8.06
C CYS A 58 -0.34 -5.30 -7.14
N GLY A 59 -0.82 -4.06 -7.33
CA GLY A 59 -0.38 -2.92 -6.52
C GLY A 59 -0.48 -3.13 -4.99
N LEU A 60 -1.51 -3.85 -4.52
CA LEU A 60 -1.63 -4.20 -3.10
C LEU A 60 -0.64 -5.30 -2.70
N GLY A 61 -0.58 -6.41 -3.44
CA GLY A 61 0.35 -7.50 -3.16
C GLY A 61 1.82 -7.06 -3.23
N PHE A 62 2.15 -6.12 -4.10
CA PHE A 62 3.48 -5.54 -4.24
C PHE A 62 3.93 -4.81 -2.96
N CYS A 63 2.99 -4.16 -2.25
CA CYS A 63 3.27 -3.55 -0.95
C CYS A 63 3.70 -4.61 0.08
N GLY A 64 2.96 -5.72 0.16
CA GLY A 64 3.28 -6.82 1.06
C GLY A 64 4.60 -7.52 0.68
N TRP A 65 4.83 -7.73 -0.61
CA TRP A 65 6.03 -8.39 -1.12
C TRP A 65 7.30 -7.57 -0.94
N GLN A 66 7.38 -6.40 -1.57
CA GLN A 66 8.59 -5.59 -1.61
C GLN A 66 8.73 -4.70 -0.37
N GLY A 67 7.63 -4.37 0.32
CA GLY A 67 7.65 -3.56 1.53
C GLY A 67 7.79 -4.37 2.81
N ASP A 68 6.93 -5.38 2.97
CA ASP A 68 6.75 -6.14 4.22
C ASP A 68 7.38 -7.54 4.19
N ASP A 69 8.18 -7.82 3.17
CA ASP A 69 9.03 -9.01 3.04
C ASP A 69 8.27 -10.34 2.90
N LEU A 70 7.00 -10.31 2.49
CA LEU A 70 6.25 -11.52 2.16
C LEU A 70 6.85 -12.20 0.92
N LYS A 71 7.01 -13.52 0.92
CA LYS A 71 7.82 -14.25 -0.07
C LYS A 71 7.03 -15.18 -0.96
N THR A 72 5.95 -15.78 -0.45
CA THR A 72 5.23 -16.85 -1.14
C THR A 72 3.89 -16.39 -1.68
N VAL A 73 3.40 -17.11 -2.69
CA VAL A 73 2.09 -16.85 -3.31
C VAL A 73 0.99 -16.82 -2.23
N GLY A 74 0.99 -17.77 -1.31
CA GLY A 74 -0.01 -17.84 -0.24
C GLY A 74 0.06 -16.68 0.75
N GLN A 75 1.27 -16.22 1.10
CA GLN A 75 1.42 -15.04 1.96
C GLN A 75 0.85 -13.78 1.30
N ILE A 76 1.07 -13.60 0.00
CA ILE A 76 0.51 -12.46 -0.73
C ILE A 76 -1.00 -12.59 -0.90
N GLU A 77 -1.52 -13.78 -1.16
CA GLU A 77 -2.97 -14.03 -1.24
C GLU A 77 -3.67 -13.72 0.09
N GLU A 78 -3.14 -14.20 1.21
CA GLU A 78 -3.69 -13.93 2.54
C GLU A 78 -3.65 -12.43 2.86
N PHE A 79 -2.51 -11.77 2.58
CA PHE A 79 -2.37 -10.33 2.73
C PHE A 79 -3.42 -9.57 1.90
N PHE A 80 -3.57 -9.93 0.63
CA PHE A 80 -4.53 -9.31 -0.28
C PHE A 80 -5.96 -9.50 0.21
N ALA A 81 -6.35 -10.73 0.56
CA ALA A 81 -7.68 -11.05 1.06
C ALA A 81 -8.01 -10.26 2.34
N ARG A 82 -7.06 -10.18 3.28
CA ARG A 82 -7.21 -9.40 4.50
C ARG A 82 -7.40 -7.91 4.22
N MET A 83 -6.57 -7.32 3.35
CA MET A 83 -6.69 -5.91 2.96
C MET A 83 -8.05 -5.58 2.34
N CYS A 84 -8.55 -6.45 1.45
CA CYS A 84 -9.88 -6.33 0.85
C CYS A 84 -10.98 -6.40 1.91
N PHE A 85 -10.93 -7.41 2.77
CA PHE A 85 -11.90 -7.58 3.86
C PHE A 85 -11.94 -6.37 4.79
N GLU A 86 -10.78 -5.89 5.26
CA GLU A 86 -10.69 -4.74 6.14
C GLU A 86 -11.20 -3.46 5.46
N ALA A 87 -10.92 -3.27 4.16
CA ALA A 87 -11.43 -2.13 3.41
C ALA A 87 -12.97 -2.15 3.33
N ASP A 88 -13.57 -3.32 3.10
CA ASP A 88 -15.03 -3.49 3.09
C ASP A 88 -15.64 -3.17 4.47
N GLN A 89 -15.00 -3.61 5.56
CA GLN A 89 -15.45 -3.30 6.92
C GLN A 89 -15.37 -1.80 7.23
N ILE A 90 -14.25 -1.14 6.86
CA ILE A 90 -14.06 0.30 7.07
C ILE A 90 -15.11 1.12 6.31
N LEU A 91 -15.42 0.70 5.07
CA LEU A 91 -16.33 1.43 4.20
C LEU A 91 -17.80 1.07 4.43
N GLY A 92 -18.08 -0.01 5.17
CA GLY A 92 -19.44 -0.49 5.44
C GLY A 92 -20.17 -1.00 4.20
N GLU A 93 -19.43 -1.37 3.15
CA GLU A 93 -19.98 -1.87 1.88
C GLU A 93 -19.29 -3.20 1.52
N PRO A 94 -20.06 -4.28 1.26
CA PRO A 94 -19.50 -5.52 0.75
C PRO A 94 -18.83 -5.34 -0.61
N ALA A 95 -17.64 -5.91 -0.77
CA ALA A 95 -16.81 -5.80 -1.97
C ALA A 95 -16.50 -4.35 -2.38
N ALA A 96 -16.44 -3.41 -1.44
CA ALA A 96 -16.02 -2.03 -1.69
C ALA A 96 -14.66 -1.97 -2.37
N CYS A 97 -13.74 -2.88 -2.03
CA CYS A 97 -12.42 -2.97 -2.65
C CYS A 97 -12.48 -3.09 -4.20
N ARG A 98 -13.56 -3.65 -4.77
CA ARG A 98 -13.74 -3.82 -6.22
C ARG A 98 -13.61 -2.52 -7.01
N TRP A 99 -14.05 -1.40 -6.42
CA TRP A 99 -14.01 -0.10 -7.10
C TRP A 99 -12.58 0.35 -7.37
N PHE A 100 -11.65 0.02 -6.46
CA PHE A 100 -10.23 0.27 -6.69
C PHE A 100 -9.62 -0.79 -7.61
N LEU A 101 -9.91 -2.07 -7.39
CA LEU A 101 -9.31 -3.16 -8.16
C LEU A 101 -9.69 -3.11 -9.64
N ASN A 102 -10.98 -2.95 -9.96
CA ASN A 102 -11.43 -2.84 -11.35
C ASN A 102 -10.82 -1.62 -12.03
N TRP A 103 -10.83 -0.47 -11.36
CA TRP A 103 -10.17 0.72 -11.89
C TRP A 103 -8.67 0.47 -12.12
N PHE A 104 -7.97 -0.13 -11.16
CA PHE A 104 -6.55 -0.41 -11.26
C PHE A 104 -6.24 -1.35 -12.42
N ASP A 105 -7.06 -2.38 -12.65
CA ASP A 105 -6.82 -3.38 -13.71
C ASP A 105 -7.25 -2.91 -15.10
N GLU A 106 -8.33 -2.14 -15.21
CA GLU A 106 -8.93 -1.71 -16.49
C GLU A 106 -8.36 -0.39 -17.02
N THR A 107 -7.78 0.44 -16.15
CA THR A 107 -7.16 1.72 -16.56
C THR A 107 -5.85 1.45 -17.29
N PRO A 108 -5.58 2.10 -18.44
CA PRO A 108 -4.30 1.99 -19.12
C PRO A 108 -3.13 2.24 -18.17
N ARG A 109 -2.11 1.38 -18.23
CA ARG A 109 -1.00 1.34 -17.25
C ARG A 109 -0.36 2.70 -16.97
N GLU A 110 -0.11 3.47 -18.01
CA GLU A 110 0.47 4.82 -17.90
C GLU A 110 -0.45 5.78 -17.14
N GLU A 111 -1.76 5.77 -17.44
CA GLU A 111 -2.76 6.58 -16.76
C GLU A 111 -2.95 6.15 -15.30
N MET A 112 -3.05 4.83 -15.05
CA MET A 112 -3.13 4.27 -13.70
C MET A 112 -1.95 4.75 -12.85
N ARG A 113 -0.73 4.66 -13.38
CA ARG A 113 0.49 5.11 -12.70
C ARG A 113 0.47 6.60 -12.40
N ALA A 114 0.12 7.41 -13.41
CA ALA A 114 0.05 8.87 -13.28
C ALA A 114 -0.96 9.33 -12.23
N LEU A 115 -2.08 8.61 -12.10
CA LEU A 115 -3.16 8.94 -11.15
C LEU A 115 -2.91 8.37 -9.73
N LEU A 116 -2.32 7.18 -9.61
CA LEU A 116 -2.09 6.56 -8.31
C LEU A 116 -0.87 7.15 -7.57
N LEU A 117 0.18 7.52 -8.30
CA LEU A 117 1.44 8.03 -7.72
C LEU A 117 1.23 9.26 -6.80
N PRO A 118 0.44 10.28 -7.18
CA PRO A 118 0.12 11.39 -6.28
C PRO A 118 -0.60 10.95 -5.00
N GLU A 119 -1.47 9.94 -5.08
CA GLU A 119 -2.22 9.44 -3.92
C GLU A 119 -1.33 8.66 -2.95
N VAL A 120 -0.39 7.86 -3.44
CA VAL A 120 0.64 7.20 -2.62
C VAL A 120 1.53 8.25 -1.94
N SER A 121 2.00 9.23 -2.73
CA SER A 121 2.88 10.30 -2.25
C SER A 121 2.21 11.16 -1.18
N ARG A 122 0.91 11.44 -1.32
CA ARG A 122 0.10 12.15 -0.32
C ARG A 122 0.09 11.45 1.03
N VAL A 123 -0.06 10.12 1.04
CA VAL A 123 -0.10 9.34 2.28
C VAL A 123 1.27 9.31 2.95
N LEU A 124 2.34 9.14 2.17
CA LEU A 124 3.72 9.19 2.68
C LEU A 124 4.06 10.56 3.28
N ALA A 125 3.72 11.65 2.58
CA ALA A 125 3.92 13.02 3.08
C ALA A 125 3.18 13.26 4.41
N HIS A 126 1.92 12.83 4.50
CA HIS A 126 1.11 12.93 5.72
C HIS A 126 1.70 12.14 6.90
N ARG A 127 2.32 10.98 6.64
CA ARG A 127 3.01 10.20 7.68
C ARG A 127 4.31 10.86 8.12
N ALA A 128 5.03 11.52 7.21
CA ALA A 128 6.25 12.25 7.53
C ALA A 128 5.97 13.47 8.44
N THR A 129 4.92 14.24 8.17
CA THR A 129 4.57 15.41 9.00
C THR A 129 4.17 15.00 10.42
N LYS A 130 3.32 13.98 10.58
CA LYS A 130 2.93 13.45 11.89
C LYS A 130 4.11 12.96 12.73
N LYS A 131 5.16 12.43 12.10
CA LYS A 131 6.37 11.98 12.81
C LYS A 131 7.17 13.17 13.37
N THR A 132 7.16 14.30 12.67
CA THR A 132 7.89 15.51 13.08
C THR A 132 7.19 16.23 14.24
N GLU A 133 5.86 16.25 14.27
CA GLU A 133 5.08 16.89 15.34
C GLU A 133 5.16 16.17 16.71
N GLY A 134 5.67 14.93 16.73
CA GLY A 134 5.74 14.08 17.94
C GLY A 134 7.06 14.10 18.71
N LYS A 135 8.04 14.95 18.37
CA LYS A 135 9.32 15.04 19.09
C LYS A 135 9.27 16.23 20.07
N PRO A 136 9.20 16.01 21.40
CA PRO A 136 9.31 17.12 22.35
C PRO A 136 10.72 17.72 22.27
N GLU A 137 10.80 19.05 22.12
CA GLU A 137 12.02 19.82 22.39
C GLU A 137 12.43 19.59 23.84
N SER A 138 13.55 18.91 24.04
CA SER A 138 14.24 18.91 25.32
C SER A 138 14.94 20.26 25.49
N THR A 139 14.28 21.20 26.15
CA THR A 139 14.89 22.39 26.71
C THR A 139 15.73 21.99 27.92
N ASP A 140 17.00 21.64 27.69
CA ASP A 140 18.01 21.73 28.74
C ASP A 140 18.36 23.21 28.90
N ALA A 141 17.51 23.91 29.65
CA ALA A 141 17.83 25.20 30.22
C ALA A 141 18.67 24.96 31.48
N ALA A 142 19.87 25.53 31.44
CA ALA A 142 20.83 25.64 32.53
C ALA A 142 20.18 25.89 33.90
N ASN A 143 20.72 25.24 34.93
CA ASN A 143 20.67 25.81 36.27
C ASN A 143 22.07 25.81 36.87
N ASP A 144 22.76 26.91 36.59
CA ASP A 144 23.89 27.39 37.36
C ASP A 144 23.29 28.22 38.51
N ALA A 145 23.37 27.73 39.75
CA ALA A 145 23.37 28.50 41.00
C ALA A 145 23.11 27.58 42.22
N ALA A 146 24.11 27.41 43.08
CA ALA A 146 24.08 27.97 44.43
C ALA A 146 25.24 27.41 45.30
N ALA A 147 26.06 28.36 45.77
CA ALA A 147 26.73 28.45 47.07
C ALA A 147 27.61 27.29 47.58
#